data_AF-A0A378TB98-F1
#
_entry.id   AF-A0A378TB98-F1
#
_cell.length_a   1.000
_cell.length_b   1.000
_cell.length_c   1.000
_cell.angle_alpha   90.00
_cell.angle_beta   90.00
_cell.angle_gamma   90.00
#
_symmetry.space_group_name_H-M   'P 1'
#
loop_
_entity.id
_entity.type
_entity.pdbx_description
1 polymer ?
#
loop_
_entity_poly.entity_id
_entity_poly.type
_entity_poly.pdbx_seq_one_letter_code
_entity_poly.pdbx_strand_id
1 'polypeptide(L)' 'MFGPGHQLEMQNLKAIAEYRHHNGLPITPDWMK' A
#
# COMPACT_ATOMS: atom_id res chain seq x y z
N MET A 1 -10.03 -18.71 -3.46
CA MET A 1 -9.94 -17.78 -4.60
C MET A 1 -9.82 -16.38 -4.05
N PHE A 2 -8.81 -15.62 -4.45
CA PHE A 2 -8.75 -14.17 -4.20
C PHE A 2 -9.87 -13.52 -5.04
N GLY A 3 -10.98 -13.15 -4.41
CA GLY A 3 -12.04 -12.39 -5.04
C GLY A 3 -11.58 -11.01 -5.56
N PRO A 4 -12.36 -10.36 -6.43
CA PRO A 4 -12.00 -9.08 -7.06
C PRO A 4 -11.72 -7.95 -6.07
N GLY A 5 -12.28 -8.02 -4.85
CA GLY A 5 -11.95 -7.09 -3.76
C GLY A 5 -10.46 -7.12 -3.38
N HIS A 6 -9.83 -8.31 -3.39
CA HIS A 6 -8.41 -8.43 -3.05
C HIS A 6 -7.49 -7.81 -4.10
N GLN A 7 -7.87 -7.85 -5.39
CA GLN A 7 -7.07 -7.19 -6.41
C GLN A 7 -7.14 -5.66 -6.26
N LEU A 8 -8.31 -5.12 -5.93
CA LEU A 8 -8.50 -3.71 -5.63
C LEU A 8 -7.69 -3.29 -4.39
N GLU A 9 -7.74 -4.09 -3.32
CA GLU A 9 -6.95 -3.86 -2.11
C GLU A 9 -5.45 -3.85 -2.42
N MET A 10 -4.95 -4.80 -3.21
CA MET A 10 -3.55 -4.85 -3.61
C MET A 10 -3.13 -3.65 -4.46
N GLN A 11 -3.99 -3.19 -5.37
CA GLN A 11 -3.75 -1.99 -6.16
C GLN A 11 -3.68 -0.74 -5.28
N ASN A 12 -4.57 -0.63 -4.29
CA ASN A 12 -4.55 0.48 -3.33
C ASN A 12 -3.28 0.47 -2.48
N LEU A 13 -2.87 -0.69 -1.96
CA LEU A 13 -1.64 -0.83 -1.17
C LEU A 13 -0.41 -0.44 -1.99
N LYS A 14 -0.35 -0.87 -3.26
CA LYS A 14 0.73 -0.50 -4.19
C LYS A 14 0.77 1.02 -4.41
N ALA A 15 -0.36 1.63 -4.75
CA ALA A 15 -0.44 3.07 -5.02
C ALA A 15 0.00 3.91 -3.80
N ILE A 16 -0.40 3.51 -2.60
CA ILE A 16 0.01 4.17 -1.35
C ILE A 16 1.52 4.04 -1.14
N ALA A 17 2.09 2.84 -1.36
CA ALA A 17 3.52 2.62 -1.20
C ALA A 17 4.35 3.41 -2.21
N GLU A 18 3.94 3.45 -3.48
CA GLU A 18 4.59 4.23 -4.54
C GLU A 18 4.54 5.74 -4.26
N TYR A 19 3.38 6.25 -3.84
CA TYR A 19 3.22 7.64 -3.43
C TYR A 19 4.18 7.99 -2.27
N ARG A 20 4.23 7.14 -1.24
CA ARG A 20 5.10 7.37 -0.08
C ARG A 20 6.57 7.34 -0.48
N HIS A 21 6.98 6.36 -1.27
CA HIS A 21 8.35 6.25 -1.79
C HIS A 21 8.75 7.50 -2.60
N HIS A 22 7.87 7.97 -3.49
CA HIS A 22 8.14 9.16 -4.31
C HIS A 22 8.28 10.43 -3.48
N ASN A 23 7.52 10.56 -2.40
CA ASN A 23 7.52 11.73 -1.52
C ASN A 23 8.50 11.62 -0.34
N GLY A 24 9.34 10.58 -0.29
CA GLY A 24 10.28 10.35 0.82
C GLY A 24 9.59 10.03 2.16
N LEU A 25 8.31 9.63 2.12
CA LEU A 25 7.56 9.23 3.31
C LEU A 25 7.90 7.77 3.67
N PRO A 26 7.91 7.42 4.97
CA PRO A 26 8.11 6.04 5.39
C PRO A 26 6.99 5.14 4.85
N ILE A 27 7.39 4.05 4.17
CA ILE A 27 6.47 3.05 3.61
C ILE A 27 5.80 2.25 4.73
N THR A 28 6.56 1.95 5.79
CA THR A 28 6.07 1.29 6.99
C THR A 28 5.40 2.31 7.91
N PRO A 29 4.11 2.16 8.24
CA PRO A 29 3.43 3.01 9.21
C PRO A 29 4.00 2.81 10.62
N ASP A 30 3.97 3.86 11.45
CA ASP A 30 4.52 3.81 12.80
C ASP A 30 3.87 2.77 13.74
N TRP A 31 2.63 2.39 13.46
CA TRP A 31 1.88 1.37 14.22
C TRP A 31 2.20 -0.07 13.83
N MET A 32 3.00 -0.29 12.77
CA MET A 32 3.52 -1.62 12.40
C MET A 32 4.89 -1.92 13.06
N LYS A 33 5.34 -1.11 14.02
CA LYS A 33 6.55 -1.38 14.80
C LYS A 33 6.31 -2.39 15.91
#